data_AF-A0A812W0T8-F1
#
_entry.id   AF-A0A812W0T8-F1
#
_cell.length_a   1.000
_cell.length_b   1.000
_cell.length_c   1.000
_cell.angle_alpha   90.00
_cell.angle_beta   90.00
_cell.angle_gamma   90.00
#
_symmetry.space_group_name_H-M   'P 1'
#
loop_
_entity.id
_entity.type
_entity.pdbx_description
1 polymer ?
#
loop_
_entity_poly.entity_id
_entity_poly.type
_entity_poly.pdbx_seq_one_letter_code
_entity_poly.pdbx_strand_id
1 'polypeptide(L)'
;MVPAERRGEFAERLLADPGEKGFSRLALNVRLFARTVRLFDVAPGSFVPSPEIHSTVVRLEPRLPSPEVDFNEWDALIRVIFSRRRKTLRRQFRKLSTLALLEQNYKMWCSLSGTKPSTTPFPELVRSVLEDEGMLRERAFAMELEDLHLLLRAFNRRGQEFDLQKPCEV
;
A
#
# COMPACT_ATOMS: atom_id res chain seq x y z
N MET A 1 -31.68 -11.58 7.17
CA MET A 1 -30.23 -11.88 7.11
C MET A 1 -30.08 -13.10 6.23
N VAL A 2 -29.70 -12.93 4.96
CA VAL A 2 -29.48 -14.07 4.04
C VAL A 2 -28.25 -14.83 4.52
N PRO A 3 -28.26 -16.17 4.60
CA PRO A 3 -27.11 -16.96 5.06
C PRO A 3 -25.84 -16.64 4.27
N ALA A 4 -24.68 -16.96 4.84
CA ALA A 4 -23.38 -16.85 4.18
C ALA A 4 -23.24 -17.88 3.04
N GLU A 5 -24.06 -17.73 2.00
CA GLU A 5 -23.96 -18.44 0.74
C GLU A 5 -22.72 -17.93 0.01
N ARG A 6 -21.96 -18.84 -0.63
CA ARG A 6 -20.65 -18.59 -1.24
C ARG A 6 -20.63 -17.28 -2.06
N ARG A 7 -19.98 -16.24 -1.52
CA ARG A 7 -19.84 -14.91 -2.16
C ARG A 7 -18.58 -14.84 -2.99
N GLY A 8 -18.59 -14.01 -4.03
CA GLY A 8 -17.38 -13.69 -4.79
C GLY A 8 -16.31 -13.02 -3.91
N GLU A 9 -15.12 -13.63 -3.88
CA GLU A 9 -13.97 -13.18 -3.09
C GLU A 9 -13.56 -11.73 -3.39
N PHE A 10 -13.80 -11.26 -4.62
CA PHE A 10 -13.39 -9.93 -5.07
C PHE A 10 -14.06 -8.80 -4.29
N ALA A 11 -15.40 -8.83 -4.15
CA ALA A 11 -16.12 -7.77 -3.49
C ALA A 11 -15.79 -7.70 -1.99
N GLU A 12 -15.60 -8.85 -1.35
CA GLU A 12 -15.16 -8.92 0.05
C GLU A 12 -13.76 -8.32 0.21
N ARG A 13 -12.83 -8.61 -0.69
CA ARG A 13 -11.48 -8.03 -0.65
C ARG A 13 -11.48 -6.54 -0.95
N LEU A 14 -12.36 -6.07 -1.83
CA LEU A 14 -12.49 -4.67 -2.20
C LEU A 14 -13.05 -3.82 -1.06
N LEU A 15 -14.02 -4.36 -0.32
CA LEU A 15 -14.70 -3.69 0.77
C LEU A 15 -13.95 -3.81 2.11
N ALA A 16 -13.07 -4.80 2.25
CA ALA A 16 -12.40 -5.09 3.52
C ALA A 16 -11.66 -3.90 4.13
N ASP A 17 -11.82 -3.73 5.44
CA ASP A 17 -11.15 -2.72 6.27
C ASP A 17 -9.74 -3.16 6.74
N PRO A 18 -8.84 -2.24 7.10
CA PRO A 18 -7.58 -2.58 7.76
C PRO A 18 -7.83 -3.46 8.99
N GLY A 19 -7.03 -4.50 9.12
CA GLY A 19 -7.20 -5.53 10.13
C GLY A 19 -8.09 -6.70 9.71
N GLU A 20 -8.81 -6.60 8.59
CA GLU A 20 -9.68 -7.68 8.10
C GLU A 20 -8.95 -8.66 7.18
N LYS A 21 -9.36 -9.94 7.21
CA LYS A 21 -8.74 -11.01 6.42
C LYS A 21 -8.65 -10.66 4.92
N GLY A 22 -9.70 -10.03 4.38
CA GLY A 22 -9.79 -9.62 2.97
C GLY A 22 -8.91 -8.43 2.58
N PHE A 23 -8.41 -7.65 3.55
CA PHE A 23 -7.74 -6.37 3.30
C PHE A 23 -6.49 -6.52 2.44
N SER A 24 -6.50 -5.93 1.26
CA SER A 24 -5.47 -6.20 0.26
C SER A 24 -4.97 -4.92 -0.38
N ARG A 25 -3.86 -5.02 -1.13
CA ARG A 25 -3.35 -3.91 -1.93
C ARG A 25 -4.42 -3.34 -2.88
N LEU A 26 -5.31 -4.20 -3.41
CA LEU A 26 -6.46 -3.77 -4.20
C LEU A 26 -7.39 -2.85 -3.38
N ALA A 27 -7.82 -3.30 -2.20
CA ALA A 27 -8.69 -2.54 -1.30
C ALA A 27 -8.08 -1.17 -0.99
N LEU A 28 -6.79 -1.17 -0.61
CA LEU A 28 -6.05 0.02 -0.27
C LEU A 28 -5.93 1.01 -1.45
N ASN A 29 -5.51 0.53 -2.62
CA ASN A 29 -5.36 1.39 -3.81
C ASN A 29 -6.71 1.95 -4.28
N VAL A 30 -7.81 1.18 -4.16
CA VAL A 30 -9.13 1.74 -4.47
C VAL A 30 -9.52 2.78 -3.43
N ARG A 31 -9.29 2.54 -2.13
CA ARG A 31 -9.58 3.50 -1.05
C ARG A 31 -8.85 4.83 -1.20
N LEU A 32 -7.63 4.80 -1.77
CA LEU A 32 -6.85 5.99 -2.10
C LEU A 32 -7.61 6.90 -3.06
N PHE A 33 -8.23 6.35 -4.11
CA PHE A 33 -8.90 7.14 -5.14
C PHE A 33 -10.41 7.25 -4.98
N ALA A 34 -11.06 6.37 -4.22
CA ALA A 34 -12.50 6.31 -4.11
C ALA A 34 -12.97 5.74 -2.78
N ARG A 35 -14.11 6.22 -2.29
CA ARG A 35 -14.86 5.54 -1.24
C ARG A 35 -15.61 4.36 -1.84
N THR A 36 -15.53 3.20 -1.21
CA THR A 36 -16.27 2.00 -1.62
C THR A 36 -17.50 1.81 -0.73
N VAL A 37 -18.65 1.55 -1.34
CA VAL A 37 -19.93 1.35 -0.64
C VAL A 37 -20.61 0.09 -1.15
N ARG A 38 -20.90 -0.86 -0.27
CA ARG A 38 -21.71 -2.04 -0.59
C ARG A 38 -23.17 -1.59 -0.77
N LEU A 39 -23.78 -1.94 -1.90
CA LEU A 39 -25.19 -1.66 -2.13
C LEU A 39 -26.05 -2.88 -1.76
N PHE A 40 -25.94 -3.97 -2.53
CA PHE A 40 -26.70 -5.20 -2.31
C PHE A 40 -26.05 -6.39 -3.03
N ASP A 41 -26.53 -7.60 -2.71
CA ASP A 41 -26.11 -8.85 -3.35
C ASP A 41 -27.09 -9.26 -4.45
N VAL A 42 -26.55 -9.93 -5.48
CA VAL A 42 -27.31 -10.45 -6.62
C VAL A 42 -27.14 -11.96 -6.66
N ALA A 43 -28.27 -12.65 -6.61
CA ALA A 43 -28.32 -14.12 -6.60
C ALA A 43 -27.93 -14.70 -7.97
N PRO A 44 -27.32 -15.91 -8.02
CA PRO A 44 -26.89 -16.55 -9.26
C PRO A 44 -27.99 -16.68 -10.32
N GLY A 45 -29.23 -16.96 -9.90
CA GLY A 45 -30.38 -17.08 -10.80
C GLY A 45 -30.76 -15.80 -11.55
N SER A 46 -30.11 -14.67 -11.26
CA SER A 46 -30.27 -13.41 -12.01
C SER A 46 -29.40 -13.34 -13.27
N PHE A 47 -28.55 -14.36 -13.52
CA PHE A 47 -27.61 -14.41 -14.64
C PHE A 47 -27.89 -15.59 -15.57
N VAL A 48 -27.53 -15.45 -16.85
CA VAL A 48 -27.62 -16.51 -17.86
C VAL A 48 -26.28 -16.60 -18.61
N PRO A 49 -25.54 -17.72 -18.53
CA PRO A 49 -25.77 -18.88 -17.64
C PRO A 49 -25.58 -18.50 -16.16
N SER A 50 -26.27 -19.21 -15.26
CA SER A 50 -26.16 -18.96 -13.81
C SER A 50 -24.77 -19.36 -13.29
N PRO A 51 -24.06 -18.47 -12.57
CA PRO A 51 -22.80 -18.81 -11.91
C PRO A 51 -23.03 -19.70 -10.67
N GLU A 52 -21.95 -20.17 -10.05
CA GLU A 52 -21.98 -20.96 -8.80
C GLU A 52 -21.99 -20.09 -7.52
N ILE A 53 -21.76 -18.78 -7.65
CA ILE A 53 -21.50 -17.88 -6.53
C ILE A 53 -22.37 -16.63 -6.60
N HIS A 54 -22.65 -16.03 -5.44
CA HIS A 54 -23.33 -14.73 -5.36
C HIS A 54 -22.43 -13.59 -5.82
N SER A 55 -23.02 -12.62 -6.51
CA SER A 55 -22.37 -11.36 -6.90
C SER A 55 -22.73 -10.25 -5.89
N THR A 56 -21.89 -9.23 -5.79
CA THR A 56 -22.15 -8.04 -4.95
C THR A 56 -22.00 -6.79 -5.79
N VAL A 57 -22.99 -5.90 -5.71
CA VAL A 57 -22.93 -4.58 -6.34
C VAL A 57 -22.25 -3.60 -5.39
N VAL A 58 -21.18 -2.96 -5.87
CA VAL A 58 -20.40 -1.97 -5.12
C VAL A 58 -20.43 -0.64 -5.86
N ARG A 59 -20.68 0.44 -5.13
CA ARG A 59 -20.55 1.82 -5.63
C ARG A 59 -19.16 2.33 -5.29
N LEU A 60 -18.50 2.93 -6.28
CA LEU A 60 -17.26 3.68 -6.10
C LEU A 60 -17.57 5.16 -6.23
N GLU A 61 -17.24 5.93 -5.20
CA GLU A 61 -17.36 7.38 -5.18
C GLU A 61 -15.94 7.97 -5.25
N PRO A 62 -15.50 8.49 -6.40
CA PRO A 62 -14.17 9.09 -6.54
C PRO A 62 -13.95 10.19 -5.49
N ARG A 63 -12.76 10.22 -4.89
CA ARG A 63 -12.33 11.29 -4.00
C ARG A 63 -11.96 12.51 -4.85
N LEU A 64 -12.55 13.65 -4.51
CA LEU A 64 -12.32 14.92 -5.18
C LEU A 64 -11.88 15.97 -4.13
N PRO A 65 -10.77 16.70 -4.37
CA PRO A 65 -9.84 16.53 -5.47
C PRO A 65 -9.15 15.15 -5.42
N SER A 66 -8.61 14.72 -6.57
CA SER A 66 -7.79 13.50 -6.62
C SER A 66 -6.65 13.63 -5.60
N PRO A 67 -6.28 12.55 -4.87
CA PRO A 67 -5.17 12.61 -3.93
C PRO A 67 -3.88 13.06 -4.63
N GLU A 68 -3.22 14.04 -4.04
CA GLU A 68 -1.89 14.51 -4.46
C GLU A 68 -0.83 13.52 -3.98
N VAL A 69 -0.68 12.42 -4.69
CA VAL A 69 0.34 11.41 -4.43
C VAL A 69 0.92 10.91 -5.74
N ASP A 70 2.24 10.78 -5.78
CA ASP A 70 2.91 10.05 -6.85
C ASP A 70 2.51 8.58 -6.74
N PHE A 71 1.68 8.13 -7.68
CA PHE A 71 1.12 6.79 -7.62
C PHE A 71 2.17 5.69 -7.85
N ASN A 72 3.23 5.95 -8.61
CA ASN A 72 4.28 4.96 -8.83
C ASN A 72 5.06 4.74 -7.54
N GLU A 73 5.43 5.83 -6.88
CA GLU A 73 6.10 5.83 -5.59
C GLU A 73 5.23 5.15 -4.51
N TRP A 74 3.94 5.49 -4.48
CA TRP A 74 2.97 4.85 -3.60
C TRP A 74 2.88 3.33 -3.86
N ASP A 75 2.61 2.91 -5.11
CA ASP A 75 2.46 1.50 -5.44
C ASP A 75 3.74 0.70 -5.16
N ALA A 76 4.92 1.30 -5.36
CA ALA A 76 6.21 0.70 -5.02
C ALA A 76 6.36 0.45 -3.51
N LEU A 77 6.06 1.43 -2.65
CA LEU A 77 6.01 1.25 -1.20
C LEU A 77 5.01 0.16 -0.81
N ILE A 78 3.79 0.24 -1.33
CA ILE A 78 2.72 -0.71 -0.99
C ILE A 78 3.11 -2.14 -1.39
N ARG A 79 3.75 -2.35 -2.56
CA ARG A 79 4.28 -3.66 -2.97
C ARG A 79 5.27 -4.22 -1.94
N VAL A 80 6.17 -3.39 -1.42
CA VAL A 80 7.15 -3.81 -0.41
C VAL A 80 6.43 -4.30 0.85
N ILE A 81 5.55 -3.49 1.42
CA ILE A 81 4.97 -3.78 2.75
C ILE A 81 3.85 -4.82 2.70
N PHE A 82 3.09 -4.93 1.59
CA PHE A 82 2.02 -5.92 1.45
C PHE A 82 2.51 -7.32 1.07
N SER A 83 3.75 -7.46 0.58
CA SER A 83 4.35 -8.75 0.22
C SER A 83 4.30 -9.78 1.37
N ARG A 84 4.40 -9.32 2.64
CA ARG A 84 4.10 -10.13 3.82
C ARG A 84 3.27 -9.35 4.84
N ARG A 85 2.15 -8.74 4.43
CA ARG A 85 1.33 -7.76 5.21
C ARG A 85 1.15 -7.97 6.72
N ARG A 86 1.16 -9.24 7.21
CA ARG A 86 1.02 -9.58 8.64
C ARG A 86 2.34 -9.55 9.44
N LYS A 87 3.50 -9.36 8.81
CA LYS A 87 4.79 -9.19 9.49
C LYS A 87 5.06 -7.71 9.70
N THR A 88 5.77 -7.40 10.79
CA THR A 88 6.12 -6.04 11.17
C THR A 88 6.90 -5.32 10.07
N LEU A 89 6.78 -4.00 9.95
CA LEU A 89 7.53 -3.20 8.96
C LEU A 89 9.04 -3.44 9.07
N ARG A 90 9.59 -3.52 10.30
CA ARG A 90 10.99 -3.92 10.52
C ARG A 90 11.39 -5.21 9.79
N ARG A 91 10.49 -6.19 9.68
CA ARG A 91 10.76 -7.45 8.98
C ARG A 91 10.58 -7.34 7.47
N GLN A 92 9.74 -6.41 6.98
CA GLN A 92 9.62 -6.14 5.54
C GLN A 92 10.88 -5.48 5.01
N PHE A 93 11.33 -4.42 5.68
CA PHE A 93 12.43 -3.58 5.25
C PHE A 93 13.82 -4.20 5.48
N ARG A 94 13.92 -5.33 6.19
CA ARG A 94 15.17 -6.11 6.30
C ARG A 94 15.41 -7.07 5.13
N LYS A 95 14.50 -7.15 4.16
CA LYS A 95 14.72 -8.00 2.97
C LYS A 95 15.84 -7.43 2.13
N LEU A 96 16.77 -8.30 1.73
CA LEU A 96 17.93 -7.90 0.92
C LEU A 96 17.52 -7.21 -0.38
N SER A 97 16.48 -7.71 -1.07
CA SER A 97 15.98 -7.09 -2.30
C SER A 97 15.41 -5.69 -2.09
N THR A 98 14.70 -5.47 -0.99
CA THR A 98 14.15 -4.15 -0.62
C THR A 98 15.27 -3.19 -0.23
N LEU A 99 16.24 -3.64 0.56
CA LEU A 99 17.39 -2.83 0.94
C LEU A 99 18.23 -2.44 -0.28
N ALA A 100 18.53 -3.40 -1.17
CA ALA A 100 19.30 -3.14 -2.37
C ALA A 100 18.60 -2.12 -3.29
N LEU A 101 17.28 -2.26 -3.48
CA LEU A 101 16.47 -1.29 -4.23
C LEU A 101 16.59 0.12 -3.62
N LEU A 102 16.22 0.26 -2.35
CA LEU A 102 16.23 1.57 -1.68
C LEU A 102 17.64 2.18 -1.61
N GLU A 103 18.68 1.36 -1.44
CA GLU A 103 20.07 1.83 -1.40
C GLU A 103 20.54 2.33 -2.77
N GLN A 104 20.15 1.64 -3.84
CA GLN A 104 20.42 2.08 -5.21
C GLN A 104 19.74 3.43 -5.49
N ASN A 105 18.45 3.55 -5.15
CA ASN A 105 17.68 4.77 -5.34
C ASN A 105 18.27 5.94 -4.53
N TYR A 106 18.62 5.70 -3.26
CA TYR A 106 19.24 6.70 -2.40
C TYR A 106 20.59 7.21 -2.94
N LYS A 107 21.43 6.33 -3.49
CA LYS A 107 22.71 6.73 -4.11
C LYS A 107 22.49 7.57 -5.37
N MET A 108 21.51 7.21 -6.20
CA MET A 108 21.12 8.01 -7.36
C MET A 108 20.61 9.38 -6.93
N TRP A 109 19.70 9.44 -5.95
CA TRP A 109 19.17 10.68 -5.39
C TRP A 109 20.29 11.59 -4.84
N CYS A 110 21.26 11.02 -4.10
CA CYS A 110 22.44 11.75 -3.62
C CYS A 110 23.26 12.36 -4.78
N SER A 111 23.43 11.59 -5.86
CA SER A 111 24.21 12.02 -7.03
C SER A 111 23.53 13.15 -7.79
N LEU A 112 22.20 13.10 -7.93
CA LEU A 112 21.38 14.13 -8.59
C LEU A 112 21.26 15.39 -7.72
N SER A 113 21.14 15.23 -6.40
CA SER A 113 20.97 16.33 -5.45
C SER A 113 22.28 16.96 -4.97
N GLY A 114 23.44 16.49 -5.47
CA GLY A 114 24.76 16.96 -5.04
C GLY A 114 25.11 16.67 -3.57
N THR A 115 24.36 15.78 -2.92
CA THR A 115 24.54 15.42 -1.51
C THR A 115 25.44 14.20 -1.40
N LYS A 116 26.35 14.16 -0.42
CA LYS A 116 27.18 12.96 -0.19
C LYS A 116 26.35 11.88 0.50
N PRO A 117 26.42 10.61 0.05
CA PRO A 117 25.80 9.51 0.75
C PRO A 117 26.28 9.44 2.20
N SER A 118 25.37 9.12 3.12
CA SER A 118 25.70 8.92 4.52
C SER A 118 26.73 7.79 4.72
N THR A 119 27.57 7.93 5.74
CA THR A 119 28.55 6.90 6.16
C THR A 119 27.91 5.78 6.98
N THR A 120 26.71 6.01 7.52
CA THR A 120 25.95 5.01 8.28
C THR A 120 25.52 3.86 7.35
N PRO A 121 25.61 2.60 7.78
CA PRO A 121 25.09 1.47 7.02
C PRO A 121 23.63 1.68 6.62
N PHE A 122 23.31 1.49 5.33
CA PHE A 122 21.98 1.77 4.79
C PHE A 122 20.81 1.09 5.54
N PRO A 123 20.93 -0.18 6.01
CA PRO A 123 19.87 -0.81 6.80
C PRO A 123 19.55 -0.08 8.11
N GLU A 124 20.52 0.62 8.69
CA GLU A 124 20.33 1.43 9.89
C GLU A 124 19.62 2.75 9.57
N LEU A 125 19.88 3.34 8.39
CA LEU A 125 19.16 4.52 7.89
C LEU A 125 17.67 4.23 7.64
N VAL A 126 17.36 3.07 7.04
CA VAL A 126 15.97 2.64 6.86
C VAL A 126 15.31 2.37 8.21
N ARG A 127 16.06 1.77 9.15
CA ARG A 127 15.57 1.48 10.49
C ARG A 127 15.27 2.77 11.27
N SER A 128 16.12 3.79 11.17
CA SER A 128 15.91 5.06 11.88
C SER A 128 14.65 5.78 11.39
N VAL A 129 14.33 5.72 10.08
CA VAL A 129 13.04 6.24 9.56
C VAL A 129 11.86 5.59 10.30
N LEU A 130 11.87 4.26 10.44
CA LEU A 130 10.79 3.53 11.11
C LEU A 130 10.77 3.74 12.63
N GLU A 131 11.92 4.03 13.25
CA GLU A 131 12.03 4.33 14.68
C GLU A 131 11.48 5.72 14.99
N ASP A 132 11.83 6.72 14.18
CA ASP A 132 11.44 8.11 14.37
C ASP A 132 9.92 8.30 14.20
N GLU A 133 9.28 7.54 13.30
CA GLU A 133 7.83 7.53 13.13
C GLU A 133 7.11 6.52 14.06
N GLY A 134 7.84 5.78 14.91
CA GLY A 134 7.26 4.79 15.82
C GLY A 134 6.71 3.52 15.15
N MET A 135 6.97 3.29 13.86
CA MET A 135 6.33 2.26 13.05
C MET A 135 7.07 0.91 12.98
N LEU A 136 8.16 0.71 13.74
CA LEU A 136 8.95 -0.53 13.69
C LEU A 136 8.13 -1.83 13.86
N ARG A 137 7.18 -1.81 14.77
CA ARG A 137 6.36 -2.96 15.18
C ARG A 137 5.02 -3.02 14.45
N GLU A 138 4.67 -1.96 13.74
CA GLU A 138 3.44 -1.86 12.98
C GLU A 138 3.41 -2.83 11.81
N ARG A 139 2.20 -3.16 11.37
CA ARG A 139 1.95 -4.14 10.32
C ARG A 139 1.05 -3.48 9.28
N ALA A 140 1.48 -3.49 8.02
CA ALA A 140 0.70 -2.96 6.90
C ALA A 140 -0.73 -3.51 6.81
N PHE A 141 -0.97 -4.71 7.37
CA PHE A 141 -2.30 -5.29 7.48
C PHE A 141 -3.32 -4.44 8.26
N ALA A 142 -2.87 -3.60 9.21
CA ALA A 142 -3.71 -2.80 10.08
C ALA A 142 -3.49 -1.28 9.93
N MET A 143 -2.71 -0.87 8.92
CA MET A 143 -2.42 0.55 8.68
C MET A 143 -3.50 1.18 7.79
N GLU A 144 -3.90 2.39 8.13
CA GLU A 144 -4.81 3.23 7.34
C GLU A 144 -4.04 4.02 6.26
N LEU A 145 -4.77 4.74 5.40
CA LEU A 145 -4.17 5.56 4.35
C LEU A 145 -3.23 6.63 4.93
N GLU A 146 -3.64 7.25 6.04
CA GLU A 146 -2.88 8.30 6.72
C GLU A 146 -1.53 7.79 7.22
N ASP A 147 -1.48 6.60 7.82
CA ASP A 147 -0.24 5.97 8.29
C ASP A 147 0.73 5.72 7.13
N LEU A 148 0.19 5.30 5.99
CA LEU A 148 0.97 4.98 4.80
C LEU A 148 1.48 6.25 4.11
N HIS A 149 0.69 7.32 4.10
CA HIS A 149 1.15 8.63 3.65
C HIS A 149 2.26 9.18 4.55
N LEU A 150 2.12 9.04 5.88
CA LEU A 150 3.15 9.45 6.84
C LEU A 150 4.45 8.66 6.60
N LEU A 151 4.33 7.34 6.46
CA LEU A 151 5.46 6.46 6.16
C LEU A 151 6.17 6.89 4.86
N LEU A 152 5.41 7.09 3.79
CA LEU A 152 5.98 7.49 2.51
C LEU A 152 6.70 8.85 2.59
N ARG A 153 6.07 9.83 3.24
CA ARG A 153 6.69 11.14 3.47
C ARG A 153 7.95 11.06 4.33
N ALA A 154 8.00 10.16 5.31
CA ALA A 154 9.16 9.97 6.17
C ALA A 154 10.38 9.42 5.39
N PHE A 155 10.14 8.50 4.46
CA PHE A 155 11.18 8.00 3.54
C PHE A 155 11.63 9.07 2.54
N ASN A 156 10.68 9.75 1.89
CA ASN A 156 10.97 10.77 0.88
C ASN A 156 11.76 11.95 1.45
N ARG A 157 11.45 12.38 2.69
CA ARG A 157 12.22 13.42 3.41
C ARG A 157 13.70 13.07 3.61
N ARG A 158 14.07 11.79 3.53
CA ARG A 158 15.46 11.32 3.63
C ARG A 158 16.06 10.89 2.28
N GLY A 159 15.40 11.20 1.17
CA GLY A 159 15.84 10.80 -0.17
C GLY A 159 15.79 9.29 -0.41
N GLN A 160 15.00 8.55 0.38
CA GLN A 160 14.85 7.10 0.27
C GLN A 160 13.60 6.78 -0.55
N GLU A 161 13.63 7.06 -1.86
CA GLU A 161 12.49 6.86 -2.77
C GLU A 161 12.34 5.38 -3.18
N PHE A 162 11.11 4.95 -3.46
CA PHE A 162 10.74 3.58 -3.80
C PHE A 162 10.66 3.32 -5.31
N ASP A 163 10.35 4.34 -6.11
CA ASP A 163 10.34 4.31 -7.57
C ASP A 163 11.58 5.03 -8.14
N LEU A 164 12.14 4.44 -9.19
CA LEU A 164 13.34 4.92 -9.89
C LEU A 164 13.02 5.84 -11.06
N GLN A 165 11.76 5.88 -11.51
CA GLN A 165 11.37 6.60 -12.72
C GLN A 165 10.91 8.03 -12.45
N LYS A 166 11.00 8.49 -11.21
CA LYS A 166 10.63 9.85 -10.86
C LYS A 166 11.65 10.82 -11.45
N PRO A 167 11.28 11.71 -12.38
CA PRO A 167 12.14 12.83 -12.70
C PRO A 167 12.29 13.65 -11.41
N CYS A 168 13.51 13.90 -10.96
CA CYS A 168 13.74 14.86 -9.90
C CYS A 168 13.10 16.18 -10.35
N GLU A 169 12.06 16.62 -9.64
CA GLU A 169 11.59 18.00 -9.79
C GLU A 169 12.74 18.89 -9.30
N VAL A 170 13.39 19.55 -10.25
CA VAL A 170 14.48 20.52 -10.04
C VAL A 170 13.90 21.84 -9.54
#